data_AF-A0A1V6QSF1-F1
#
_entry.id   AF-A0A1V6QSF1-F1
#
_cell.length_a   1.000
_cell.length_b   1.000
_cell.length_c   1.000
_cell.angle_alpha   90.00
_cell.angle_beta   90.00
_cell.angle_gamma   90.00
#
_symmetry.space_group_name_H-M   'P 1'
#
loop_
_entity.id
_entity.type
_entity.pdbx_description
1 polymer ?
#
loop_
_entity_poly.entity_id
_entity_poly.type
_entity_poly.pdbx_seq_one_letter_code
_entity_poly.pdbx_strand_id
1 'polypeptide(L)'
;MIVKCSLLLLSAAFAFATDQIPIGESSTCLASSDPNACCTGGATTGKVVIADRTFEFTCGSKLISLNPNNAQTFNNAHECASECAADPSCEASAFKAKGPPARGGKNCFFVMGDNMDQKSDEAWIGFTEVIPTCLESDDPNSCCSDPGTKEGEVLIDDVRWKWTCGSILASANTTPRPALNVQDCASQCAAEGCDAISYRKAGKRAEKCFFVLGDNKDQKEANAFITVAKVVDDVVEPPAPEPGCAEDLAATEQKLQTCLSNQQDPANLNQCEADKLALENAGKDCRREAEQFEQKKEEWRLKHQQCETEKGNISLDKQKLENDKSALKLQLDHKDDEIAALNSQIATLKGKLSGLRQAYEALDIECNGEGPDGKCRTNIYDAERGDDLCIIDAGNEKFKIYYGKLDDEGFSDLGSGRANSFKDCAERCANYKGAKKCVRFMWSTDGKDRSCYMRSHGKERIPTQSSKWSSGQLL
;
A
#
# COMPACT_ATOMS: atom_id res chain seq x y z
N MET A 1 18.41 77.73 -7.53
CA MET A 1 19.47 76.79 -7.11
C MET A 1 18.86 75.40 -7.15
N ILE A 2 19.25 74.52 -8.07
CA ILE A 2 20.43 73.62 -7.96
C ILE A 2 20.35 72.82 -6.64
N VAL A 3 20.37 71.47 -6.53
CA VAL A 3 20.36 70.28 -7.40
C VAL A 3 20.82 69.10 -6.48
N LYS A 4 20.38 67.85 -6.74
CA LYS A 4 20.99 66.54 -6.34
C LYS A 4 20.98 66.14 -4.84
N CYS A 5 20.97 64.87 -4.41
CA CYS A 5 20.72 63.50 -4.92
C CYS A 5 21.04 62.55 -3.73
N SER A 6 20.81 61.23 -3.93
CA SER A 6 21.19 60.08 -3.07
C SER A 6 20.12 59.76 -2.01
N LEU A 7 19.32 58.67 -2.07
CA LEU A 7 19.55 57.26 -2.41
C LEU A 7 20.63 56.58 -1.55
N LEU A 8 20.18 55.85 -0.52
CA LEU A 8 20.82 54.71 0.18
C LEU A 8 19.68 53.99 0.94
N LEU A 9 19.03 53.00 0.30
CA LEU A 9 19.23 51.56 0.50
C LEU A 9 18.91 51.08 1.93
N LEU A 10 17.65 50.69 2.13
CA LEU A 10 17.28 49.67 3.12
C LEU A 10 17.77 48.31 2.60
N SER A 11 18.87 47.81 3.16
CA SER A 11 19.27 46.42 3.01
C SER A 11 18.45 45.56 3.98
N ALA A 12 17.37 44.97 3.46
CA ALA A 12 16.79 43.76 4.02
C ALA A 12 17.77 42.61 3.75
N ALA A 13 18.56 42.24 4.74
CA ALA A 13 19.33 41.01 4.71
C ALA A 13 18.40 39.84 5.06
N PHE A 14 17.62 39.37 4.09
CA PHE A 14 17.20 37.97 4.06
C PHE A 14 18.41 37.19 3.54
N ALA A 15 19.29 36.79 4.46
CA ALA A 15 20.25 35.75 4.18
C ALA A 15 19.47 34.43 4.14
N PHE A 16 19.19 33.93 2.94
CA PHE A 16 18.97 32.51 2.74
C PHE A 16 20.30 31.83 3.06
N ALA A 17 20.42 31.36 4.30
CA ALA A 17 21.40 30.35 4.67
C ALA A 17 20.71 28.99 4.55
N THR A 18 20.56 28.51 3.32
CA THR A 18 20.67 27.07 3.05
C THR A 18 22.16 26.74 3.03
N ASP A 19 22.50 25.54 3.50
CA ASP A 19 23.86 25.01 3.63
C ASP A 19 24.64 25.38 4.89
N GLN A 20 24.12 24.93 6.04
CA GLN A 20 24.95 24.19 7.00
C GLN A 20 24.12 23.05 7.59
N ILE A 21 24.31 21.83 7.07
CA ILE A 21 23.96 20.60 7.78
C ILE A 21 25.22 20.17 8.54
N PRO A 22 25.32 20.36 9.86
CA PRO A 22 26.20 19.52 10.64
C PRO A 22 25.54 18.14 10.72
N ILE A 23 26.09 17.19 9.97
CA ILE A 23 25.85 15.77 10.18
C ILE A 23 26.29 15.47 11.61
N GLY A 24 25.34 15.21 12.52
CA GLY A 24 25.61 14.47 13.76
C GLY A 24 25.08 15.02 15.09
N GLU A 25 24.64 16.28 15.23
CA GLU A 25 24.33 16.82 16.58
C GLU A 25 22.88 17.28 16.84
N SER A 26 22.01 17.43 15.85
CA SER A 26 20.69 18.07 16.08
C SER A 26 19.52 17.14 16.44
N SER A 27 19.70 15.80 16.48
CA SER A 27 18.60 14.87 16.73
C SER A 27 18.43 14.42 18.20
N THR A 28 19.33 14.82 19.11
CA THR A 28 19.23 14.50 20.54
C THR A 28 17.95 15.03 21.18
N CYS A 29 17.42 16.14 20.66
CA CYS A 29 16.14 16.67 21.09
C CYS A 29 14.96 15.74 20.76
N LEU A 30 15.03 14.85 19.75
CA LEU A 30 13.94 13.91 19.44
C LEU A 30 13.74 12.87 20.53
N ALA A 31 14.80 12.58 21.30
CA ALA A 31 14.78 11.70 22.47
C ALA A 31 14.45 12.45 23.78
N SER A 32 14.29 13.78 23.73
CA SER A 32 13.92 14.61 24.87
C SER A 32 12.45 14.40 25.30
N SER A 33 12.13 14.77 26.54
CA SER A 33 10.75 14.91 27.01
C SER A 33 9.98 16.04 26.32
N ASP A 34 10.68 16.99 25.69
CA ASP A 34 10.09 17.96 24.77
C ASP A 34 10.75 17.86 23.39
N PRO A 35 10.28 16.95 22.53
CA PRO A 35 10.85 16.77 21.19
C PRO A 35 10.60 17.97 20.26
N ASN A 36 9.73 18.92 20.65
CA ASN A 36 9.59 20.17 19.92
C ASN A 36 10.79 21.11 20.12
N ALA A 37 11.70 20.82 21.05
CA ALA A 37 12.97 21.51 21.13
C ALA A 37 13.72 21.43 19.77
N CYS A 38 13.55 20.36 19.00
CA CYS A 38 14.07 20.25 17.63
C CYS A 38 13.45 21.25 16.64
N CYS A 39 12.27 21.77 16.97
CA CYS A 39 11.42 22.58 16.08
C CYS A 39 11.44 24.07 16.42
N THR A 40 12.13 24.48 17.50
CA THR A 40 12.07 25.85 18.03
C THR A 40 13.20 26.77 17.54
N GLY A 41 14.14 26.26 16.73
CA GLY A 41 15.30 26.99 16.20
C GLY A 41 15.17 27.52 14.77
N GLY A 42 13.99 27.43 14.14
CA GLY A 42 13.76 27.86 12.74
C GLY A 42 13.89 26.76 11.68
N ALA A 43 14.42 25.59 12.04
CA ALA A 43 14.38 24.40 11.17
C ALA A 43 13.02 23.70 11.27
N THR A 44 12.24 23.73 10.19
CA THR A 44 10.95 23.03 10.09
C THR A 44 11.10 21.56 9.69
N THR A 45 12.27 21.17 9.19
CA THR A 45 12.62 19.80 8.79
C THR A 45 14.06 19.47 9.17
N GLY A 46 14.39 18.17 9.24
CA GLY A 46 15.76 17.68 9.40
C GLY A 46 15.87 16.20 9.12
N LYS A 47 17.11 15.68 9.02
CA LYS A 47 17.36 14.24 8.80
C LYS A 47 17.95 13.59 10.05
N VAL A 48 17.57 12.35 10.31
CA VAL A 48 18.08 11.53 11.42
C VAL A 48 18.27 10.09 10.96
N VAL A 49 19.38 9.48 11.34
CA VAL A 49 19.61 8.04 11.12
C VAL A 49 19.16 7.29 12.37
N ILE A 50 18.30 6.30 12.21
CA ILE A 50 17.74 5.46 13.27
C ILE A 50 17.79 4.00 12.81
N ALA A 51 18.50 3.15 13.54
CA ALA A 51 18.68 1.73 13.21
C ALA A 51 19.10 1.51 11.73
N ASP A 52 20.11 2.25 11.28
CA ASP A 52 20.65 2.23 9.92
C ASP A 52 19.69 2.66 8.79
N ARG A 53 18.51 3.17 9.14
CA ARG A 53 17.54 3.79 8.21
C ARG A 53 17.56 5.31 8.37
N THR A 54 17.46 6.04 7.26
CA THR A 54 17.44 7.52 7.29
C THR A 54 16.00 8.01 7.24
N PHE A 55 15.61 8.82 8.22
CA PHE A 55 14.31 9.47 8.25
C PHE A 55 14.47 10.98 8.10
N GLU A 56 13.64 11.58 7.26
CA GLU A 56 13.39 13.01 7.30
C GLU A 56 12.25 13.28 8.28
N PHE A 57 12.50 14.10 9.30
CA PHE A 57 11.49 14.55 10.22
C PHE A 57 10.98 15.94 9.83
N THR A 58 9.68 16.15 9.96
CA THR A 58 9.01 17.42 9.69
C THR A 58 8.24 17.86 10.92
N CYS A 59 8.55 19.05 11.42
CA CYS A 59 7.92 19.66 12.56
C CYS A 59 6.58 20.31 12.18
N GLY A 60 5.60 20.23 13.07
CA GLY A 60 4.30 20.84 12.88
C GLY A 60 3.51 20.23 11.71
N SER A 61 3.78 18.96 11.42
CA SER A 61 3.08 18.21 10.38
C SER A 61 2.57 16.88 10.90
N LYS A 62 1.40 16.51 10.41
CA LYS A 62 0.72 15.26 10.69
C LYS A 62 0.50 14.52 9.40
N LEU A 63 0.88 13.25 9.34
CA LEU A 63 0.56 12.38 8.22
C LEU A 63 -0.96 12.23 8.11
N ILE A 64 -1.49 12.31 6.88
CA ILE A 64 -2.94 12.28 6.63
C ILE A 64 -3.47 10.86 6.86
N SER A 65 -2.72 9.84 6.46
CA SER A 65 -3.13 8.44 6.50
C SER A 65 -2.62 7.69 7.75
N LEU A 66 -2.98 8.18 8.94
CA LEU A 66 -2.62 7.47 10.18
C LEU A 66 -3.45 6.20 10.33
N ASN A 67 -2.80 5.04 10.54
CA ASN A 67 -3.50 3.81 10.90
C ASN A 67 -3.76 3.78 12.43
N PRO A 68 -5.01 3.96 12.90
CA PRO A 68 -5.31 3.98 14.33
C PRO A 68 -5.21 2.60 14.98
N ASN A 69 -5.25 1.51 14.22
CA ASN A 69 -5.19 0.14 14.75
C ASN A 69 -3.80 -0.23 15.26
N ASN A 70 -2.76 0.41 14.71
CA ASN A 70 -1.36 0.19 15.08
C ASN A 70 -0.81 1.33 15.95
N ALA A 71 -1.68 2.22 16.45
CA ALA A 71 -1.26 3.35 17.25
C ALA A 71 -0.72 2.91 18.61
N GLN A 72 0.47 3.38 18.94
CA GLN A 72 1.19 3.03 20.16
C GLN A 72 1.44 4.27 21.03
N THR A 73 1.94 4.01 22.24
CA THR A 73 2.28 5.07 23.20
C THR A 73 3.77 4.99 23.48
N PHE A 74 4.50 6.06 23.15
CA PHE A 74 5.93 6.19 23.43
C PHE A 74 6.23 7.46 24.23
N ASN A 75 7.41 7.52 24.84
CA ASN A 75 7.77 8.66 25.69
C ASN A 75 8.29 9.85 24.89
N ASN A 76 8.85 9.61 23.71
CA ASN A 76 9.46 10.63 22.86
C ASN A 76 9.33 10.28 21.37
N ALA A 77 9.69 11.24 20.51
CA ALA A 77 9.55 11.11 19.06
C ALA A 77 10.57 10.13 18.47
N HIS A 78 11.76 10.01 19.08
CA HIS A 78 12.78 9.07 18.66
C HIS A 78 12.36 7.60 18.85
N GLU A 79 11.74 7.26 19.99
CA GLU A 79 11.18 5.92 20.23
C GLU A 79 10.09 5.56 19.22
N CYS A 80 9.22 6.51 18.88
CA CYS A 80 8.19 6.34 17.86
C CYS A 80 8.81 6.01 16.49
N ALA A 81 9.82 6.77 16.06
CA ALA A 81 10.51 6.53 14.79
C ALA A 81 11.37 5.26 14.83
N SER A 82 11.92 4.88 16.00
CA SER A 82 12.68 3.63 16.18
C SER A 82 11.82 2.39 16.01
N GLU A 83 10.60 2.41 16.52
CA GLU A 83 9.65 1.32 16.30
C GLU A 83 9.30 1.18 14.81
N CYS A 84 9.14 2.31 14.11
CA CYS A 84 8.96 2.30 12.66
C CYS A 84 10.20 1.73 11.94
N ALA A 85 11.40 2.12 12.36
CA ALA A 85 12.64 1.60 11.80
C ALA A 85 12.77 0.08 11.98
N ALA A 86 12.27 -0.47 13.09
CA ALA A 86 12.28 -1.90 13.39
C ALA A 86 11.29 -2.73 12.54
N ASP A 87 10.25 -2.10 12.00
CA ASP A 87 9.29 -2.73 11.10
C ASP A 87 9.66 -2.46 9.62
N PRO A 88 10.07 -3.48 8.85
CA PRO A 88 10.42 -3.32 7.44
C PRO A 88 9.27 -2.80 6.57
N SER A 89 8.02 -2.89 7.04
CA SER A 89 6.83 -2.41 6.33
C SER A 89 6.40 -1.00 6.73
N CYS A 90 7.06 -0.39 7.72
CA CYS A 90 6.80 0.98 8.13
C CYS A 90 7.67 1.97 7.35
N GLU A 91 7.05 2.78 6.52
CA GLU A 91 7.73 3.80 5.68
C GLU A 91 7.70 5.18 6.35
N ALA A 92 6.73 5.41 7.24
CA ALA A 92 6.60 6.67 7.95
C ALA A 92 5.91 6.51 9.30
N SER A 93 6.21 7.45 10.20
CA SER A 93 5.56 7.53 11.52
C SER A 93 5.23 8.98 11.87
N ALA A 94 4.24 9.18 12.74
CA ALA A 94 3.88 10.49 13.25
C ALA A 94 3.72 10.45 14.76
N PHE A 95 4.43 11.35 15.43
CA PHE A 95 4.40 11.51 16.88
C PHE A 95 3.67 12.78 17.27
N LYS A 96 2.72 12.68 18.19
CA LYS A 96 2.01 13.82 18.76
C LYS A 96 2.81 14.39 19.94
N ALA A 97 3.57 15.44 19.66
CA ALA A 97 4.47 16.09 20.60
C ALA A 97 3.80 17.12 21.53
N LYS A 98 2.61 17.64 21.20
CA LYS A 98 1.87 18.58 22.07
C LYS A 98 0.41 18.21 22.30
N GLY A 99 -0.08 18.62 23.47
CA GLY A 99 -1.48 18.47 23.85
C GLY A 99 -1.83 17.05 24.32
N PRO A 100 -3.11 16.81 24.63
CA PRO A 100 -3.55 15.49 25.10
C PRO A 100 -3.29 14.44 24.01
N PRO A 101 -3.02 13.17 24.38
CA PRO A 101 -2.88 12.08 23.42
C PRO A 101 -4.08 12.01 22.46
N ALA A 102 -3.87 11.47 21.27
CA ALA A 102 -4.95 11.27 20.32
C ALA A 102 -5.93 10.18 20.80
N ARG A 103 -6.99 9.94 20.02
CA ARG A 103 -8.09 9.02 20.37
C ARG A 103 -7.51 7.66 20.83
N GLY A 104 -7.89 7.21 22.02
CA GLY A 104 -7.37 5.96 22.62
C GLY A 104 -6.10 6.10 23.46
N GLY A 105 -5.64 7.31 23.79
CA GLY A 105 -4.47 7.52 24.66
C GLY A 105 -3.13 7.33 23.94
N LYS A 106 -3.16 7.20 22.62
CA LYS A 106 -1.98 6.93 21.77
C LYS A 106 -1.38 8.23 21.25
N ASN A 107 -0.06 8.26 21.13
CA ASN A 107 0.69 9.44 20.68
C ASN A 107 1.65 9.13 19.54
N CYS A 108 1.78 7.88 19.11
CA CYS A 108 2.56 7.50 17.95
C CYS A 108 1.71 6.67 17.00
N PHE A 109 1.82 6.98 15.72
CA PHE A 109 1.04 6.38 14.66
C PHE A 109 1.96 6.01 13.51
N PHE A 110 1.74 4.84 12.92
CA PHE A 110 2.51 4.35 11.80
C PHE A 110 1.70 4.43 10.52
N VAL A 111 2.39 4.68 9.42
CA VAL A 111 1.85 4.59 8.08
C VAL A 111 2.54 3.41 7.41
N MET A 112 1.72 2.45 6.98
CA MET A 112 2.14 1.38 6.10
C MET A 112 1.55 1.70 4.72
N GLY A 113 2.40 2.10 3.77
CA GLY A 113 2.04 2.39 2.38
C GLY A 113 2.02 3.85 1.96
N ASP A 114 1.84 4.03 0.65
CA ASP A 114 2.27 5.17 -0.18
C ASP A 114 1.61 6.55 0.08
N ASN A 115 0.66 6.67 1.01
CA ASN A 115 0.06 7.97 1.31
C ASN A 115 0.77 8.65 2.47
N MET A 116 1.93 9.24 2.13
CA MET A 116 2.76 10.03 3.03
C MET A 116 2.41 11.53 3.01
N ASP A 117 1.22 11.89 2.48
CA ASP A 117 0.77 13.28 2.49
C ASP A 117 0.78 13.82 3.91
N GLN A 118 1.39 14.98 4.07
CA GLN A 118 1.45 15.69 5.34
C GLN A 118 0.48 16.86 5.31
N LYS A 119 -0.23 17.07 6.43
CA LYS A 119 -0.99 18.30 6.67
C LYS A 119 -0.38 19.05 7.85
N SER A 120 -0.46 20.37 7.81
CA SER A 120 0.02 21.20 8.91
C SER A 120 -0.80 20.94 10.18
N ASP A 121 -0.10 20.61 11.27
CA ASP A 121 -0.63 20.44 12.62
C ASP A 121 0.53 20.62 13.62
N GLU A 122 0.60 21.79 14.26
CA GLU A 122 1.70 22.21 15.16
C GLU A 122 1.92 21.27 16.37
N ALA A 123 0.98 20.37 16.65
CA ALA A 123 1.09 19.40 17.72
C ALA A 123 1.87 18.13 17.34
N TRP A 124 2.31 17.99 16.09
CA TRP A 124 2.86 16.75 15.55
C TRP A 124 4.25 16.91 14.95
N ILE A 125 4.98 15.79 14.94
CA ILE A 125 6.22 15.60 14.22
C ILE A 125 6.02 14.38 13.33
N GLY A 126 6.14 14.56 12.02
CA GLY A 126 6.14 13.48 11.04
C GLY A 126 7.56 12.97 10.80
N PHE A 127 7.72 11.69 10.50
CA PHE A 127 8.94 11.04 10.05
C PHE A 127 8.63 10.28 8.77
N THR A 128 9.40 10.52 7.73
CA THR A 128 9.30 9.84 6.44
C THR A 128 10.65 9.21 6.14
N GLU A 129 10.67 7.92 5.84
CA GLU A 129 11.90 7.27 5.42
C GLU A 129 12.37 7.86 4.09
N VAL A 130 13.66 8.20 4.04
CA VAL A 130 14.35 8.58 2.82
C VAL A 130 15.05 7.32 2.33
N ILE A 131 14.48 6.70 1.28
CA ILE A 131 15.12 5.56 0.62
C ILE A 131 16.31 6.11 -0.19
N PRO A 132 17.56 5.73 0.13
CA PRO A 132 18.71 6.21 -0.60
C PRO A 132 18.63 5.74 -2.05
N THR A 133 18.94 6.63 -3.00
CA THR A 133 18.98 6.22 -4.41
C THR A 133 20.05 5.14 -4.58
N CYS A 134 19.92 4.30 -5.61
CA CYS A 134 20.95 3.29 -5.90
C CYS A 134 22.35 3.92 -6.12
N LEU A 135 22.42 5.23 -6.42
CA LEU A 135 23.65 6.01 -6.63
C LEU A 135 24.28 6.51 -5.32
N GLU A 136 23.50 6.58 -4.23
CA GLU A 136 23.97 6.89 -2.86
C GLU A 136 24.58 5.68 -2.16
N SER A 137 24.35 4.47 -2.69
CA SER A 137 24.87 3.24 -2.11
C SER A 137 26.40 3.21 -2.11
N ASP A 138 26.97 2.71 -1.00
CA ASP A 138 28.39 2.38 -0.90
C ASP A 138 28.80 1.21 -1.80
N ASP A 139 27.83 0.42 -2.31
CA ASP A 139 28.10 -0.56 -3.38
C ASP A 139 28.14 0.16 -4.74
N PRO A 140 29.31 0.27 -5.39
CA PRO A 140 29.45 0.91 -6.69
C PRO A 140 28.57 0.29 -7.78
N ASN A 141 28.15 -0.97 -7.60
CA ASN A 141 27.33 -1.71 -8.56
C ASN A 141 25.83 -1.68 -8.24
N SER A 142 25.38 -1.06 -7.14
CA SER A 142 23.98 -1.04 -6.71
C SER A 142 22.97 -0.77 -7.85
N CYS A 143 23.17 0.27 -8.67
CA CYS A 143 22.30 0.56 -9.83
C CYS A 143 22.43 -0.41 -11.02
N CYS A 144 23.52 -1.16 -11.09
CA CYS A 144 23.90 -2.02 -12.21
C CYS A 144 23.90 -3.52 -11.86
N SER A 145 23.40 -3.88 -10.69
CA SER A 145 23.34 -5.27 -10.20
C SER A 145 22.28 -6.08 -10.93
N ASP A 146 21.20 -5.44 -11.39
CA ASP A 146 20.16 -6.07 -12.19
C ASP A 146 20.51 -6.04 -13.69
N PRO A 147 20.71 -7.20 -14.35
CA PRO A 147 21.00 -7.26 -15.78
C PRO A 147 19.88 -6.73 -16.68
N GLY A 148 18.65 -6.62 -16.17
CA GLY A 148 17.50 -6.02 -16.85
C GLY A 148 17.50 -4.49 -16.88
N THR A 149 18.21 -3.85 -15.94
CA THR A 149 18.20 -2.40 -15.75
C THR A 149 19.57 -1.82 -16.10
N LYS A 150 19.68 -1.24 -17.31
CA LYS A 150 20.96 -0.69 -17.81
C LYS A 150 21.04 0.84 -17.74
N GLU A 151 19.93 1.51 -17.51
CA GLU A 151 19.85 2.97 -17.42
C GLU A 151 18.66 3.40 -16.57
N GLY A 152 18.70 4.63 -16.09
CA GLY A 152 17.61 5.26 -15.35
C GLY A 152 17.84 6.76 -15.19
N GLU A 153 16.89 7.43 -14.54
CA GLU A 153 16.98 8.87 -14.25
C GLU A 153 16.94 9.10 -12.74
N VAL A 154 17.61 10.16 -12.29
CA VAL A 154 17.64 10.60 -10.90
C VAL A 154 17.63 12.14 -10.86
N LEU A 155 17.10 12.70 -9.78
CA LEU A 155 17.24 14.12 -9.46
C LEU A 155 18.40 14.26 -8.46
N ILE A 156 19.42 15.03 -8.84
CA ILE A 156 20.55 15.39 -7.98
C ILE A 156 20.66 16.91 -8.01
N ASP A 157 20.50 17.55 -6.85
CA ASP A 157 20.52 19.00 -6.67
C ASP A 157 19.56 19.73 -7.62
N ASP A 158 18.30 19.26 -7.69
CA ASP A 158 17.21 19.74 -8.59
C ASP A 158 17.49 19.65 -10.10
N VAL A 159 18.58 18.99 -10.50
CA VAL A 159 18.92 18.74 -11.91
C VAL A 159 18.60 17.28 -12.24
N ARG A 160 18.00 17.05 -13.41
CA ARG A 160 17.72 15.70 -13.92
C ARG A 160 18.97 15.11 -14.56
N TRP A 161 19.39 13.97 -14.06
CA TRP A 161 20.52 13.22 -14.57
C TRP A 161 20.08 11.84 -15.06
N LYS A 162 20.60 11.43 -16.22
CA LYS A 162 20.47 10.06 -16.72
C LYS A 162 21.73 9.27 -16.40
N TRP A 163 21.58 8.15 -15.73
CA TRP A 163 22.67 7.21 -15.48
C TRP A 163 22.61 6.03 -16.45
N THR A 164 23.77 5.49 -16.79
CA THR A 164 23.93 4.36 -17.73
C THR A 164 25.04 3.44 -17.26
N CYS A 165 24.72 2.15 -17.15
CA CYS A 165 25.63 1.11 -16.70
C CYS A 165 26.51 0.60 -17.85
N GLY A 166 27.79 0.32 -17.54
CA GLY A 166 28.71 -0.29 -18.49
C GLY A 166 29.14 0.65 -19.61
N SER A 167 29.14 1.96 -19.34
CA SER A 167 29.54 3.00 -20.27
C SER A 167 30.64 3.88 -19.67
N ILE A 168 31.44 4.51 -20.53
CA ILE A 168 32.38 5.58 -20.18
C ILE A 168 32.24 6.70 -21.21
N LEU A 169 32.38 7.95 -20.78
CA LEU A 169 32.35 9.11 -21.67
C LEU A 169 33.68 9.25 -22.41
N ALA A 170 33.62 9.51 -23.72
CA ALA A 170 34.80 9.59 -24.59
C ALA A 170 35.72 10.78 -24.26
N SER A 171 35.17 11.83 -23.66
CA SER A 171 35.78 13.12 -23.32
C SER A 171 36.14 13.25 -21.83
N ALA A 172 36.09 12.16 -21.06
CA ALA A 172 36.37 12.18 -19.63
C ALA A 172 37.78 12.71 -19.32
N ASN A 173 37.87 13.68 -18.39
CA ASN A 173 39.14 14.28 -17.98
C ASN A 173 40.11 13.20 -17.48
N THR A 174 41.39 13.31 -17.83
CA THR A 174 42.40 12.27 -17.53
C THR A 174 42.82 12.22 -16.06
N THR A 175 42.47 13.24 -15.27
CA THR A 175 42.78 13.32 -13.84
C THR A 175 41.56 12.94 -13.00
N PRO A 176 41.51 11.72 -12.44
CA PRO A 176 40.37 11.29 -11.64
C PRO A 176 40.37 11.93 -10.24
N ARG A 177 39.17 12.23 -9.75
CA ARG A 177 38.91 12.68 -8.38
C ARG A 177 38.40 11.52 -7.50
N PRO A 178 38.71 11.52 -6.19
CA PRO A 178 38.08 10.61 -5.26
C PRO A 178 36.61 11.01 -5.07
N ALA A 179 35.72 10.03 -5.05
CA ALA A 179 34.32 10.21 -4.67
C ALA A 179 33.86 8.96 -3.89
N LEU A 180 33.01 9.16 -2.90
CA LEU A 180 32.50 8.09 -2.04
C LEU A 180 31.57 7.14 -2.80
N ASN A 181 30.68 7.71 -3.61
CA ASN A 181 29.72 6.98 -4.42
C ASN A 181 29.42 7.77 -5.72
N VAL A 182 28.51 7.24 -6.54
CA VAL A 182 28.19 7.84 -7.84
C VAL A 182 27.48 9.18 -7.67
N GLN A 183 26.65 9.32 -6.63
CA GLN A 183 25.96 10.57 -6.34
C GLN A 183 26.92 11.67 -5.87
N ASP A 184 27.84 11.37 -4.95
CA ASP A 184 28.90 12.30 -4.53
C ASP A 184 29.73 12.77 -5.73
N CYS A 185 30.09 11.86 -6.62
CA CYS A 185 30.75 12.17 -7.88
C CYS A 185 29.92 13.14 -8.74
N ALA A 186 28.61 12.95 -8.84
CA ALA A 186 27.72 13.81 -9.61
C ALA A 186 27.51 15.19 -8.96
N SER A 187 27.31 15.26 -7.64
CA SER A 187 27.15 16.51 -6.90
C SER A 187 28.42 17.37 -6.93
N GLN A 188 29.61 16.76 -6.76
CA GLN A 188 30.88 17.50 -6.94
C GLN A 188 31.00 18.08 -8.36
N CYS A 189 30.49 17.35 -9.36
CA CYS A 189 30.52 17.76 -10.75
C CYS A 189 29.50 18.89 -11.03
N ALA A 190 28.31 18.81 -10.43
CA ALA A 190 27.30 19.86 -10.48
C ALA A 190 27.81 21.18 -9.87
N ALA A 191 28.49 21.11 -8.72
CA ALA A 191 29.10 22.26 -8.06
C ALA A 191 30.20 22.94 -8.91
N GLU A 192 30.88 22.17 -9.77
CA GLU A 192 31.90 22.68 -10.70
C GLU A 192 31.35 23.05 -12.09
N GLY A 193 30.03 22.97 -12.29
CA GLY A 193 29.39 23.33 -13.56
C GLY A 193 29.65 22.34 -14.69
N CYS A 194 29.96 21.09 -14.38
CA CYS A 194 30.09 20.04 -15.40
C CYS A 194 28.72 19.55 -15.88
N ASP A 195 28.66 18.83 -17.00
CA ASP A 195 27.41 18.25 -17.52
C ASP A 195 27.37 16.73 -17.56
N ALA A 196 28.47 16.04 -17.27
CA ALA A 196 28.51 14.59 -17.21
C ALA A 196 29.73 14.04 -16.42
N ILE A 197 29.56 12.86 -15.85
CA ILE A 197 30.59 12.09 -15.14
C ILE A 197 30.73 10.67 -15.68
N SER A 198 31.91 10.10 -15.53
CA SER A 198 32.14 8.66 -15.55
C SER A 198 32.69 8.23 -14.19
N TYR A 199 32.02 7.30 -13.53
CA TYR A 199 32.47 6.74 -12.26
C TYR A 199 32.93 5.29 -12.46
N ARG A 200 34.10 4.96 -11.93
CA ARG A 200 34.68 3.63 -12.09
C ARG A 200 34.30 2.71 -10.93
N LYS A 201 33.48 1.71 -11.25
CA LYS A 201 32.95 0.73 -10.30
C LYS A 201 33.92 -0.43 -10.00
N ALA A 202 34.82 -0.76 -10.94
CA ALA A 202 35.69 -1.93 -10.82
C ALA A 202 37.11 -1.76 -11.40
N GLY A 203 38.06 -2.52 -10.86
CA GLY A 203 39.45 -2.62 -11.35
C GLY A 203 40.42 -1.62 -10.71
N LYS A 204 41.63 -1.44 -11.31
CA LYS A 204 42.65 -0.52 -10.79
C LYS A 204 42.12 0.92 -10.80
N ARG A 205 42.06 1.61 -9.66
CA ARG A 205 41.40 2.93 -9.49
C ARG A 205 39.86 2.85 -9.47
N ALA A 206 39.28 1.85 -8.81
CA ALA A 206 37.88 1.91 -8.37
C ALA A 206 37.66 3.17 -7.49
N GLU A 207 36.41 3.62 -7.38
CA GLU A 207 36.00 4.81 -6.58
C GLU A 207 36.60 6.13 -7.10
N LYS A 208 36.82 6.16 -8.41
CA LYS A 208 37.36 7.32 -9.10
C LYS A 208 36.34 7.91 -10.04
N CYS A 209 36.15 9.19 -9.86
CA CYS A 209 35.25 10.05 -10.59
C CYS A 209 36.00 10.80 -11.69
N PHE A 210 35.47 10.80 -12.91
CA PHE A 210 36.05 11.48 -14.05
C PHE A 210 35.01 12.45 -14.62
N PHE A 211 35.30 13.75 -14.54
CA PHE A 211 34.40 14.79 -15.03
C PHE A 211 34.55 14.99 -16.54
N VAL A 212 33.46 15.36 -17.20
CA VAL A 212 33.49 15.89 -18.57
C VAL A 212 33.20 17.38 -18.51
N LEU A 213 34.13 18.17 -19.04
CA LEU A 213 33.99 19.61 -19.25
C LEU A 213 33.79 19.83 -20.75
N GLY A 214 32.54 19.94 -21.20
CA GLY A 214 32.18 20.21 -22.59
C GLY A 214 30.98 19.40 -23.10
N ASP A 215 30.49 19.76 -24.28
CA ASP A 215 29.23 19.26 -24.85
C ASP A 215 29.31 17.83 -25.41
N ASN A 216 30.52 17.29 -25.58
CA ASN A 216 30.69 15.93 -26.07
C ASN A 216 30.37 14.92 -24.97
N LYS A 217 29.17 14.34 -25.02
CA LYS A 217 28.65 13.30 -24.13
C LYS A 217 28.67 11.90 -24.75
N ASP A 218 29.47 11.68 -25.80
CA ASP A 218 29.56 10.39 -26.48
C ASP A 218 29.95 9.28 -25.50
N GLN A 219 29.11 8.25 -25.42
CA GLN A 219 29.35 7.09 -24.56
C GLN A 219 30.00 5.96 -25.35
N LYS A 220 30.97 5.28 -24.73
CA LYS A 220 31.56 4.04 -25.22
C LYS A 220 31.31 2.93 -24.22
N GLU A 221 31.15 1.71 -24.72
CA GLU A 221 30.98 0.54 -23.87
C GLU A 221 32.24 0.29 -23.02
N ALA A 222 32.04 0.26 -21.71
CA ALA A 222 33.07 0.01 -20.70
C ALA A 222 32.45 -0.55 -19.41
N ASN A 223 32.38 -1.87 -19.30
CA ASN A 223 31.72 -2.60 -18.19
C ASN A 223 32.17 -2.20 -16.77
N ALA A 224 33.39 -1.66 -16.63
CA ALA A 224 33.93 -1.22 -15.36
C ALA A 224 33.39 0.15 -14.88
N PHE A 225 32.55 0.82 -15.67
CA PHE A 225 32.12 2.20 -15.43
C PHE A 225 30.60 2.33 -15.42
N ILE A 226 30.15 3.42 -14.80
CA ILE A 226 28.80 3.97 -14.90
C ILE A 226 28.95 5.44 -15.32
N THR A 227 28.16 5.89 -16.29
CA THR A 227 28.10 7.31 -16.67
C THR A 227 26.85 7.94 -16.11
N VAL A 228 26.95 9.20 -15.71
CA VAL A 228 25.79 10.02 -15.33
C VAL A 228 25.90 11.33 -16.07
N ALA A 229 24.90 11.69 -16.87
CA ALA A 229 24.90 12.88 -17.70
C ALA A 229 23.64 13.70 -17.45
N LYS A 230 23.78 15.03 -17.39
CA LYS A 230 22.62 15.92 -17.35
C LYS A 230 21.78 15.69 -18.59
N VAL A 231 20.48 15.50 -18.37
CA VAL A 231 19.49 15.53 -19.44
C VAL A 231 19.39 16.98 -19.87
N VAL A 232 20.01 17.32 -20.99
CA VAL A 232 19.79 18.60 -21.65
C VAL A 232 18.52 18.39 -22.45
N ASP A 233 17.43 18.99 -22.00
CA ASP A 233 16.26 19.10 -22.84
C ASP A 233 16.69 19.88 -24.09
N ASP A 234 16.52 19.28 -25.26
CA ASP A 234 16.92 19.84 -26.56
C ASP A 234 16.40 21.27 -26.64
N VAL A 235 17.28 22.25 -26.39
CA VAL A 235 17.00 23.64 -26.69
C VAL A 235 17.05 23.71 -28.20
N VAL A 236 15.89 23.51 -28.82
CA VAL A 236 15.69 23.78 -30.24
C VAL A 236 16.05 25.25 -30.43
N GLU A 237 17.21 25.54 -31.02
CA GLU A 237 17.56 26.92 -31.30
C GLU A 237 16.46 27.56 -32.17
N PRO A 238 16.10 28.83 -31.90
CA PRO A 238 15.09 29.51 -32.69
C PRO A 238 15.51 29.51 -34.17
N PRO A 239 14.54 29.45 -35.10
CA PRO A 239 14.85 29.39 -36.53
C PRO A 239 15.73 30.57 -36.94
N ALA A 240 16.86 30.26 -37.58
CA ALA A 240 17.79 31.27 -38.09
C ALA A 240 17.07 32.19 -39.10
N PRO A 241 17.39 33.50 -39.12
CA PRO A 241 16.82 34.41 -40.11
C PRO A 241 17.23 33.98 -41.53
N GLU A 242 16.31 34.09 -42.49
CA GLU A 242 16.65 33.83 -43.89
C GLU A 242 17.61 34.94 -44.41
N PRO A 243 18.67 34.59 -45.18
CA PRO A 243 19.79 35.52 -45.42
C PRO A 243 19.54 36.65 -46.44
N GLY A 244 18.29 36.95 -46.83
CA GLY A 244 18.03 37.80 -48.02
C GLY A 244 18.30 39.30 -47.82
N CYS A 245 17.95 39.86 -46.67
CA CYS A 245 17.81 41.32 -46.59
C CYS A 245 19.13 42.11 -46.54
N ALA A 246 20.19 41.52 -45.96
CA ALA A 246 21.49 42.17 -45.87
C ALA A 246 22.21 42.19 -47.24
N GLU A 247 22.02 41.15 -48.04
CA GLU A 247 22.60 41.04 -49.38
C GLU A 247 21.91 41.99 -50.37
N ASP A 248 20.58 42.12 -50.30
CA ASP A 248 19.81 43.02 -51.16
C ASP A 248 20.08 44.51 -50.85
N LEU A 249 20.27 44.86 -49.58
CA LEU A 249 20.65 46.23 -49.19
C LEU A 249 22.04 46.58 -49.73
N ALA A 250 23.02 45.69 -49.54
CA ALA A 250 24.40 45.89 -49.98
C ALA A 250 24.50 46.00 -51.51
N ALA A 251 23.77 45.16 -52.24
CA ALA A 251 23.74 45.19 -53.71
C ALA A 251 23.11 46.49 -54.25
N THR A 252 22.10 47.04 -53.57
CA THR A 252 21.42 48.27 -53.98
C THR A 252 22.25 49.51 -53.60
N GLU A 253 22.94 49.48 -52.47
CA GLU A 253 23.85 50.55 -52.01
C GLU A 253 25.08 50.69 -52.93
N GLN A 254 25.59 49.55 -53.43
CA GLN A 254 26.68 49.51 -54.41
C GLN A 254 26.27 50.09 -55.78
N LYS A 255 25.02 49.85 -56.22
CA LYS A 255 24.46 50.47 -57.44
C LYS A 255 24.33 52.00 -57.29
N LEU A 256 23.86 52.47 -56.15
CA LEU A 256 23.75 53.91 -55.86
C LEU A 256 25.13 54.60 -55.82
N GLN A 257 26.13 53.99 -55.18
CA GLN A 257 27.52 54.51 -55.20
C GLN A 257 28.09 54.62 -56.61
N THR A 258 27.88 53.59 -57.43
CA THR A 258 28.34 53.57 -58.83
C THR A 258 27.68 54.68 -59.65
N CYS A 259 26.39 54.92 -59.43
CA CYS A 259 25.66 55.98 -60.11
C CYS A 259 26.11 57.39 -59.67
N LEU A 260 26.33 57.61 -58.37
CA LEU A 260 26.84 58.89 -57.83
C LEU A 260 28.23 59.27 -58.36
N SER A 261 29.05 58.29 -58.75
CA SER A 261 30.38 58.55 -59.33
C SER A 261 30.38 58.97 -60.82
N ASN A 262 29.27 58.81 -61.55
CA ASN A 262 29.19 58.99 -63.01
C ASN A 262 28.37 60.22 -63.46
N GLN A 263 28.36 61.32 -62.68
CA GLN A 263 27.50 62.52 -62.84
C GLN A 263 27.76 63.42 -64.08
N GLN A 264 27.77 62.89 -65.30
CA GLN A 264 27.90 63.71 -66.52
C GLN A 264 26.75 63.58 -67.54
N ASP A 265 25.74 62.73 -67.31
CA ASP A 265 24.62 62.50 -68.25
C ASP A 265 23.23 62.67 -67.57
N PRO A 266 22.32 63.49 -68.11
CA PRO A 266 20.95 63.67 -67.60
C PRO A 266 20.14 62.37 -67.47
N ALA A 267 20.37 61.36 -68.32
CA ALA A 267 19.67 60.06 -68.23
C ALA A 267 20.12 59.24 -67.00
N ASN A 268 21.39 59.37 -66.60
CA ASN A 268 21.93 58.71 -65.41
C ASN A 268 21.42 59.35 -64.11
N LEU A 269 21.00 60.61 -64.15
CA LEU A 269 20.45 61.31 -62.98
C LEU A 269 19.07 60.78 -62.58
N ASN A 270 18.19 60.55 -63.56
CA ASN A 270 16.87 59.94 -63.32
C ASN A 270 16.99 58.49 -62.82
N GLN A 271 17.97 57.73 -63.32
CA GLN A 271 18.26 56.39 -62.83
C GLN A 271 18.77 56.42 -61.38
N CYS A 272 19.63 57.37 -61.02
CA CYS A 272 20.09 57.58 -59.64
C CYS A 272 18.94 57.90 -58.67
N GLU A 273 17.98 58.73 -59.07
CA GLU A 273 16.81 59.03 -58.23
C GLU A 273 15.91 57.81 -58.04
N ALA A 274 15.74 56.99 -59.08
CA ALA A 274 15.01 55.72 -59.00
C ALA A 274 15.73 54.71 -58.09
N ASP A 275 17.05 54.58 -58.21
CA ASP A 275 17.86 53.68 -57.38
C ASP A 275 17.89 54.13 -55.90
N LYS A 276 17.90 55.45 -55.64
CA LYS A 276 17.77 56.00 -54.29
C LYS A 276 16.40 55.67 -53.67
N LEU A 277 15.33 55.83 -54.44
CA LEU A 277 13.97 55.48 -53.99
C LEU A 277 13.83 53.97 -53.76
N ALA A 278 14.45 53.14 -54.60
CA ALA A 278 14.50 51.70 -54.42
C ALA A 278 15.24 51.31 -53.13
N LEU A 279 16.37 51.95 -52.82
CA LEU A 279 17.11 51.73 -51.57
C LEU A 279 16.28 52.13 -50.32
N GLU A 280 15.58 53.26 -50.38
CA GLU A 280 14.71 53.70 -49.28
C GLU A 280 13.54 52.74 -49.03
N ASN A 281 12.96 52.17 -50.09
CA ASN A 281 11.89 51.18 -49.99
C ASN A 281 12.42 49.83 -49.50
N ALA A 282 13.55 49.34 -50.02
CA ALA A 282 14.23 48.14 -49.53
C ALA A 282 14.58 48.27 -48.04
N GLY A 283 15.07 49.43 -47.59
CA GLY A 283 15.33 49.68 -46.17
C GLY A 283 14.07 49.78 -45.29
N LYS A 284 12.90 50.08 -45.85
CA LYS A 284 11.61 50.00 -45.12
C LYS A 284 11.10 48.58 -45.04
N ASP A 285 11.23 47.82 -46.12
CA ASP A 285 10.82 46.41 -46.15
C ASP A 285 11.70 45.58 -45.21
N CYS A 286 13.01 45.83 -45.18
CA CYS A 286 13.93 45.18 -44.24
C CYS A 286 13.57 45.42 -42.78
N ARG A 287 13.19 46.64 -42.42
CA ARG A 287 12.74 46.97 -41.07
C ARG A 287 11.45 46.23 -40.71
N ARG A 288 10.51 46.13 -41.65
CA ARG A 288 9.25 45.41 -41.46
C ARG A 288 9.49 43.90 -41.28
N GLU A 289 10.39 43.31 -42.05
CA GLU A 289 10.75 41.89 -41.93
C GLU A 289 11.49 41.60 -40.63
N ALA A 290 12.40 42.48 -40.20
CA ALA A 290 13.07 42.36 -38.90
C ALA A 290 12.08 42.44 -37.73
N GLU A 291 11.10 43.35 -37.79
CA GLU A 291 10.02 43.44 -36.79
C GLU A 291 9.16 42.17 -36.77
N GLN A 292 8.80 41.62 -37.94
CA GLN A 292 8.05 40.36 -38.02
C GLN A 292 8.86 39.16 -37.50
N PHE A 293 10.16 39.14 -37.74
CA PHE A 293 11.05 38.09 -37.23
C PHE A 293 11.14 38.13 -35.71
N GLU A 294 11.34 39.31 -35.11
CA GLU A 294 11.35 39.45 -33.65
C GLU A 294 9.99 39.10 -33.02
N GLN A 295 8.87 39.43 -33.67
CA GLN A 295 7.54 38.98 -33.22
C GLN A 295 7.40 37.45 -33.24
N LYS A 296 7.81 36.80 -34.33
CA LYS A 296 7.77 35.32 -34.44
C LYS A 296 8.69 34.64 -33.43
N LYS A 297 9.86 35.24 -33.15
CA LYS A 297 10.80 34.76 -32.16
C LYS A 297 10.23 34.84 -30.74
N GLU A 298 9.52 35.91 -30.42
CA GLU A 298 8.86 36.05 -29.13
C GLU A 298 7.67 35.08 -29.00
N GLU A 299 6.87 34.91 -30.07
CA GLU A 299 5.81 33.90 -30.10
C GLU A 299 6.36 32.48 -29.91
N TRP A 300 7.51 32.18 -30.54
CA TRP A 300 8.19 30.90 -30.39
C TRP A 300 8.69 30.67 -28.96
N ARG A 301 9.30 31.68 -28.32
CA ARG A 301 9.70 31.59 -26.90
C ARG A 301 8.53 31.29 -25.97
N LEU A 302 7.39 31.93 -26.23
CA LEU A 302 6.20 31.77 -25.41
C LEU A 302 5.60 30.36 -25.56
N LYS A 303 5.55 29.84 -26.79
CA LYS A 303 5.16 28.45 -27.07
C LYS A 303 6.14 27.44 -26.46
N HIS A 304 7.43 27.70 -26.51
CA HIS A 304 8.45 26.84 -25.90
C HIS A 304 8.28 26.78 -24.38
N GLN A 305 8.08 27.93 -23.73
CA GLN A 305 7.85 27.98 -22.28
C GLN A 305 6.56 27.25 -21.87
N GLN A 306 5.51 27.36 -22.68
CA GLN A 306 4.27 26.58 -22.49
C GLN A 306 4.53 25.07 -22.60
N CYS A 307 5.27 24.63 -23.63
CA CYS A 307 5.59 23.22 -23.82
C CYS A 307 6.40 22.63 -22.65
N GLU A 308 7.40 23.36 -22.15
CA GLU A 308 8.18 22.93 -20.97
C GLU A 308 7.32 22.84 -19.70
N THR A 309 6.39 23.78 -19.52
CA THR A 309 5.43 23.74 -18.41
C THR A 309 4.51 22.53 -18.51
N GLU A 310 3.97 22.26 -19.70
CA GLU A 310 3.12 21.09 -19.97
C GLU A 310 3.87 19.77 -19.75
N LYS A 311 5.13 19.69 -20.21
CA LYS A 311 6.00 18.53 -19.98
C LYS A 311 6.26 18.29 -18.50
N GLY A 312 6.51 19.36 -17.72
CA GLY A 312 6.61 19.29 -16.27
C GLY A 312 5.34 18.75 -15.61
N ASN A 313 4.18 19.26 -16.02
CA ASN A 313 2.88 18.78 -15.52
C ASN A 313 2.63 17.30 -15.87
N ILE A 314 2.94 16.88 -17.10
CA ILE A 314 2.81 15.48 -17.51
C ILE A 314 3.73 14.57 -16.68
N SER A 315 4.94 15.04 -16.33
CA SER A 315 5.86 14.29 -15.47
C SER A 315 5.29 14.11 -14.06
N LEU A 316 4.67 15.16 -13.50
CA LEU A 316 4.01 15.09 -12.19
C LEU A 316 2.79 14.16 -12.22
N ASP A 317 1.97 14.23 -13.27
CA ASP A 317 0.82 13.34 -13.45
C ASP A 317 1.23 11.89 -13.59
N LYS A 318 2.33 11.62 -14.30
CA LYS A 318 2.91 10.27 -14.42
C LYS A 318 3.35 9.73 -13.05
N GLN A 319 4.06 10.54 -12.27
CA GLN A 319 4.51 10.14 -10.93
C GLN A 319 3.31 9.87 -10.00
N LYS A 320 2.27 10.71 -10.07
CA LYS A 320 1.03 10.50 -9.33
C LYS A 320 0.34 9.18 -9.71
N LEU A 321 0.27 8.87 -11.01
CA LEU A 321 -0.29 7.60 -11.49
C LEU A 321 0.51 6.37 -11.04
N GLU A 322 1.84 6.48 -10.99
CA GLU A 322 2.69 5.40 -10.47
C GLU A 322 2.47 5.18 -8.98
N ASN A 323 2.32 6.26 -8.19
CA ASN A 323 1.98 6.18 -6.78
C ASN A 323 0.57 5.57 -6.56
N ASP A 324 -0.44 6.02 -7.31
CA ASP A 324 -1.80 5.48 -7.23
C ASP A 324 -1.83 3.98 -7.58
N LYS A 325 -1.02 3.56 -8.55
CA LYS A 325 -0.88 2.14 -8.94
C LYS A 325 -0.26 1.30 -7.82
N SER A 326 0.79 1.78 -7.18
CA SER A 326 1.44 1.09 -6.06
C SER A 326 0.49 0.99 -4.85
N ALA A 327 -0.25 2.06 -4.55
CA ALA A 327 -1.20 2.08 -3.44
C ALA A 327 -2.35 1.08 -3.66
N LEU A 328 -2.87 1.01 -4.88
CA LEU A 328 -3.89 0.02 -5.25
C LEU A 328 -3.37 -1.42 -5.14
N LYS A 329 -2.09 -1.66 -5.49
CA LYS A 329 -1.48 -2.98 -5.35
C LYS A 329 -1.38 -3.40 -3.88
N LEU A 330 -0.94 -2.50 -3.01
CA LEU A 330 -0.86 -2.79 -1.57
C LEU A 330 -2.24 -3.07 -0.95
N GLN A 331 -3.26 -2.31 -1.37
CA GLN A 331 -4.65 -2.58 -0.94
C GLN A 331 -5.13 -3.95 -1.38
N LEU A 332 -4.74 -4.40 -2.58
CA LEU A 332 -5.07 -5.73 -3.07
C LEU A 332 -4.39 -6.81 -2.24
N ASP A 333 -3.09 -6.67 -1.96
CA ASP A 333 -2.33 -7.61 -1.14
C ASP A 333 -2.92 -7.71 0.28
N HIS A 334 -3.32 -6.58 0.88
CA HIS A 334 -3.99 -6.58 2.18
C HIS A 334 -5.34 -7.31 2.16
N LYS A 335 -6.11 -7.17 1.07
CA LYS A 335 -7.38 -7.89 0.92
C LYS A 335 -7.17 -9.39 0.73
N ASP A 336 -6.10 -9.80 0.05
CA ASP A 336 -5.74 -11.20 -0.07
C ASP A 336 -5.35 -11.82 1.28
N ASP A 337 -4.63 -11.08 2.12
CA ASP A 337 -4.30 -11.50 3.50
C ASP A 337 -5.57 -11.60 4.38
N GLU A 338 -6.49 -10.63 4.29
CA GLU A 338 -7.78 -10.70 4.98
C GLU A 338 -8.57 -11.96 4.55
N ILE A 339 -8.59 -12.26 3.25
CA ILE A 339 -9.25 -13.46 2.70
C ILE A 339 -8.58 -14.73 3.23
N ALA A 340 -7.25 -14.79 3.27
CA ALA A 340 -6.51 -15.93 3.81
C ALA A 340 -6.82 -16.15 5.30
N ALA A 341 -6.87 -15.07 6.10
CA ALA A 341 -7.23 -15.12 7.51
C ALA A 341 -8.68 -15.63 7.72
N LEU A 342 -9.63 -15.12 6.94
CA LEU A 342 -11.03 -15.58 6.99
C LEU A 342 -11.15 -17.07 6.61
N ASN A 343 -10.43 -17.52 5.60
CA ASN A 343 -10.42 -18.93 5.20
C ASN A 343 -9.87 -19.84 6.32
N SER A 344 -8.84 -19.40 7.05
CA SER A 344 -8.32 -20.11 8.23
C SER A 344 -9.36 -20.20 9.37
N GLN A 345 -10.10 -19.12 9.62
CA GLN A 345 -11.20 -19.13 10.60
C GLN A 345 -12.33 -20.09 10.19
N ILE A 346 -12.71 -20.10 8.90
CA ILE A 346 -13.70 -21.03 8.36
C ILE A 346 -13.25 -22.49 8.57
N ALA A 347 -11.99 -22.80 8.28
CA ALA A 347 -11.43 -24.14 8.50
C ALA A 347 -11.51 -24.55 9.98
N THR A 348 -11.18 -23.63 10.88
CA THR A 348 -11.27 -23.85 12.34
C THR A 348 -12.71 -24.09 12.79
N LEU A 349 -13.67 -23.30 12.30
CA LEU A 349 -15.09 -23.47 12.62
C LEU A 349 -15.64 -24.80 12.09
N LYS A 350 -15.26 -25.21 10.87
CA LYS A 350 -15.61 -26.54 10.34
C LYS A 350 -15.08 -27.66 11.23
N GLY A 351 -13.83 -27.54 11.71
CA GLY A 351 -13.25 -28.49 12.66
C GLY A 351 -14.04 -28.57 13.97
N LYS A 352 -14.39 -27.42 14.57
CA LYS A 352 -15.22 -27.35 15.78
C LYS A 352 -16.61 -27.95 15.57
N LEU A 353 -17.26 -27.68 14.44
CA LEU A 353 -18.58 -28.24 14.10
C LEU A 353 -18.51 -29.76 13.96
N SER A 354 -17.45 -30.28 13.32
CA SER A 354 -17.20 -31.72 13.23
C SER A 354 -17.01 -32.35 14.60
N GLY A 355 -16.24 -31.70 15.48
CA GLY A 355 -16.05 -32.17 16.87
C GLY A 355 -17.35 -32.16 17.67
N LEU A 356 -18.15 -31.10 17.55
CA LEU A 356 -19.46 -31.01 18.21
C LEU A 356 -20.42 -32.11 17.72
N ARG A 357 -20.42 -32.38 16.42
CA ARG A 357 -21.23 -33.46 15.84
C ARG A 357 -20.82 -34.82 16.39
N GLN A 358 -19.52 -35.12 16.46
CA GLN A 358 -19.04 -36.37 17.06
C GLN A 358 -19.40 -36.48 18.54
N ALA A 359 -19.29 -35.39 19.31
CA ALA A 359 -19.68 -35.38 20.71
C ALA A 359 -21.19 -35.59 20.87
N TYR A 360 -22.00 -34.98 20.00
CA TYR A 360 -23.45 -35.20 19.96
C TYR A 360 -23.78 -36.65 19.61
N GLU A 361 -23.16 -37.23 18.58
CA GLU A 361 -23.35 -38.64 18.20
C GLU A 361 -22.92 -39.59 19.34
N ALA A 362 -21.84 -39.29 20.05
CA ALA A 362 -21.41 -40.06 21.21
C ALA A 362 -22.40 -39.95 22.38
N LEU A 363 -22.88 -38.74 22.68
CA LEU A 363 -23.89 -38.50 23.71
C LEU A 363 -25.24 -39.14 23.34
N ASP A 364 -25.61 -39.12 22.06
CA ASP A 364 -26.78 -39.81 21.53
C ASP A 364 -26.62 -41.33 21.73
N ILE A 365 -25.45 -41.90 21.45
CA ILE A 365 -25.18 -43.31 21.77
C ILE A 365 -25.27 -43.58 23.29
N GLU A 366 -24.75 -42.69 24.15
CA GLU A 366 -24.79 -42.85 25.61
C GLU A 366 -26.20 -42.70 26.19
N CYS A 367 -26.99 -41.73 25.71
CA CYS A 367 -28.32 -41.41 26.21
C CYS A 367 -29.42 -42.25 25.55
N ASN A 368 -29.30 -42.46 24.24
CA ASN A 368 -30.34 -42.98 23.38
C ASN A 368 -30.05 -44.40 22.88
N GLY A 369 -28.78 -44.83 22.92
CA GLY A 369 -28.33 -46.19 22.65
C GLY A 369 -28.70 -46.68 21.26
N GLU A 370 -27.91 -46.38 20.23
CA GLU A 370 -28.11 -47.00 18.91
C GLU A 370 -26.89 -47.73 18.37
N GLY A 371 -27.04 -49.05 18.39
CA GLY A 371 -26.41 -50.03 17.52
C GLY A 371 -27.43 -51.16 17.30
N PRO A 372 -27.15 -52.15 16.43
CA PRO A 372 -28.03 -53.30 16.20
C PRO A 372 -28.34 -54.15 17.46
N ASP A 373 -27.72 -53.82 18.59
CA ASP A 373 -27.90 -54.45 19.91
C ASP A 373 -28.38 -53.44 21.01
N GLY A 374 -28.97 -52.30 20.63
CA GLY A 374 -29.37 -51.21 21.53
C GLY A 374 -30.39 -51.61 22.61
N LYS A 375 -30.05 -51.40 23.89
CA LYS A 375 -30.88 -51.74 25.06
C LYS A 375 -32.10 -50.83 25.16
N CYS A 376 -33.29 -51.41 25.28
CA CYS A 376 -34.55 -50.67 25.44
C CYS A 376 -34.54 -49.69 26.63
N ARG A 377 -35.11 -48.50 26.43
CA ARG A 377 -35.31 -47.43 27.44
C ARG A 377 -36.36 -47.80 28.49
N THR A 378 -36.03 -48.74 29.36
CA THR A 378 -36.96 -49.29 30.39
C THR A 378 -37.21 -48.37 31.59
N ASN A 379 -36.51 -47.22 31.66
CA ASN A 379 -36.48 -46.34 32.84
C ASN A 379 -37.00 -44.90 32.60
N ILE A 380 -37.54 -44.57 31.41
CA ILE A 380 -37.94 -43.19 31.06
C ILE A 380 -39.47 -43.09 30.94
N TYR A 381 -40.04 -41.96 31.39
CA TYR A 381 -41.49 -41.73 31.53
C TYR A 381 -42.16 -41.19 30.25
N ASP A 382 -41.41 -40.57 29.34
CA ASP A 382 -41.95 -39.94 28.13
C ASP A 382 -41.59 -40.74 26.87
N ALA A 383 -42.61 -41.05 26.08
CA ALA A 383 -42.50 -41.82 24.84
C ALA A 383 -42.16 -40.90 23.65
N GLU A 384 -41.04 -41.11 22.98
CA GLU A 384 -40.76 -40.49 21.67
C GLU A 384 -41.17 -41.41 20.51
N ARG A 385 -41.48 -40.82 19.34
CA ARG A 385 -42.07 -41.52 18.17
C ARG A 385 -41.23 -42.68 17.61
N GLY A 386 -39.96 -42.81 17.98
CA GLY A 386 -39.01 -43.81 17.46
C GLY A 386 -38.84 -45.09 18.29
N ASP A 387 -39.32 -45.12 19.54
CA ASP A 387 -38.99 -46.18 20.52
C ASP A 387 -39.84 -47.46 20.39
N ASP A 388 -40.74 -47.54 19.40
CA ASP A 388 -41.60 -48.71 19.22
C ASP A 388 -40.83 -49.91 18.68
N LEU A 389 -41.23 -51.11 19.10
CA LEU A 389 -40.74 -52.42 18.64
C LEU A 389 -39.49 -52.95 19.35
N CYS A 390 -39.00 -52.26 20.38
CA CYS A 390 -37.88 -52.74 21.19
C CYS A 390 -38.23 -54.05 21.93
N ILE A 391 -37.26 -54.95 22.13
CA ILE A 391 -37.45 -56.24 22.81
C ILE A 391 -36.71 -56.23 24.14
N ILE A 392 -37.44 -56.45 25.24
CA ILE A 392 -36.84 -56.65 26.56
C ILE A 392 -36.93 -58.10 27.01
N ASP A 393 -35.89 -58.54 27.71
CA ASP A 393 -35.92 -59.78 28.49
C ASP A 393 -36.47 -59.47 29.89
N ALA A 394 -37.51 -60.21 30.30
CA ALA A 394 -38.08 -60.15 31.64
C ALA A 394 -38.29 -61.58 32.16
N GLY A 395 -37.51 -61.97 33.17
CA GLY A 395 -37.42 -63.39 33.56
C GLY A 395 -36.89 -64.24 32.39
N ASN A 396 -37.60 -65.33 32.06
CA ASN A 396 -37.29 -66.22 30.93
C ASN A 396 -38.08 -65.88 29.65
N GLU A 397 -38.77 -64.75 29.63
CA GLU A 397 -39.70 -64.37 28.57
C GLU A 397 -39.23 -63.07 27.89
N LYS A 398 -39.56 -62.92 26.60
CA LYS A 398 -39.21 -61.74 25.81
C LYS A 398 -40.45 -60.94 25.47
N PHE A 399 -40.44 -59.65 25.76
CA PHE A 399 -41.56 -58.76 25.48
C PHE A 399 -41.16 -57.70 24.46
N LYS A 400 -41.99 -57.54 23.44
CA LYS A 400 -41.94 -56.42 22.52
C LYS A 400 -42.68 -55.22 23.10
N ILE A 401 -42.00 -54.09 23.24
CA ILE A 401 -42.52 -52.87 23.83
C ILE A 401 -43.15 -51.96 22.77
N TYR A 402 -44.25 -51.32 23.16
CA TYR A 402 -44.92 -50.27 22.42
C TYR A 402 -45.13 -49.06 23.34
N TYR A 403 -44.52 -47.93 22.99
CA TYR A 403 -44.55 -46.70 23.78
C TYR A 403 -45.58 -45.74 23.17
N GLY A 404 -46.59 -45.33 23.95
CA GLY A 404 -47.46 -44.21 23.59
C GLY A 404 -48.37 -44.36 22.36
N LYS A 405 -48.33 -45.48 21.60
CA LYS A 405 -49.09 -45.66 20.35
C LYS A 405 -50.25 -46.65 20.39
N LEU A 406 -50.54 -47.26 21.54
CA LEU A 406 -51.64 -48.23 21.65
C LEU A 406 -52.65 -47.73 22.68
N ASP A 407 -53.82 -47.33 22.19
CA ASP A 407 -54.99 -47.27 23.05
C ASP A 407 -55.50 -48.69 23.27
N ASP A 408 -55.56 -49.10 24.53
CA ASP A 408 -55.72 -50.49 24.92
C ASP A 408 -56.69 -50.61 26.10
N GLU A 409 -57.93 -50.14 25.90
CA GLU A 409 -59.02 -50.10 26.89
C GLU A 409 -59.57 -51.49 27.32
N GLY A 410 -58.83 -52.58 27.13
CA GLY A 410 -59.26 -53.91 27.59
C GLY A 410 -59.24 -54.08 29.11
N PHE A 411 -60.12 -54.94 29.62
CA PHE A 411 -60.10 -55.33 31.03
C PHE A 411 -58.90 -56.24 31.34
N SER A 412 -58.22 -55.99 32.47
CA SER A 412 -57.17 -56.88 32.99
C SER A 412 -57.79 -58.15 33.57
N ASP A 413 -57.52 -59.32 32.98
CA ASP A 413 -58.07 -60.60 33.43
C ASP A 413 -57.12 -61.41 34.34
N LEU A 414 -55.86 -60.99 34.48
CA LEU A 414 -54.86 -61.60 35.36
C LEU A 414 -54.52 -60.74 36.59
N GLY A 415 -55.28 -59.66 36.79
CA GLY A 415 -55.15 -58.75 37.91
C GLY A 415 -54.43 -57.44 37.57
N SER A 416 -54.68 -56.45 38.43
CA SER A 416 -54.02 -55.15 38.43
C SER A 416 -53.35 -54.93 39.78
N GLY A 417 -52.17 -54.31 39.77
CA GLY A 417 -51.42 -54.01 40.99
C GLY A 417 -50.36 -52.96 40.74
N ARG A 418 -49.77 -52.40 41.80
CA ARG A 418 -48.71 -51.40 41.64
C ARG A 418 -47.38 -52.06 41.28
N ALA A 419 -46.70 -51.52 40.27
CA ALA A 419 -45.33 -51.86 39.90
C ALA A 419 -44.43 -50.62 39.97
N ASN A 420 -43.21 -50.79 40.47
CA ASN A 420 -42.28 -49.68 40.70
C ASN A 420 -41.64 -49.15 39.41
N SER A 421 -41.69 -49.93 38.34
CA SER A 421 -41.24 -49.54 37.01
C SER A 421 -41.97 -50.35 35.93
N PHE A 422 -41.80 -49.94 34.68
CA PHE A 422 -42.25 -50.70 33.52
C PHE A 422 -41.63 -52.12 33.50
N LYS A 423 -40.34 -52.23 33.84
CA LYS A 423 -39.64 -53.52 33.92
C LYS A 423 -40.19 -54.42 35.03
N ASP A 424 -40.49 -53.87 36.21
CA ASP A 424 -41.14 -54.63 37.31
C ASP A 424 -42.51 -55.18 36.85
N CYS A 425 -43.28 -54.39 36.09
CA CYS A 425 -44.53 -54.87 35.51
C CYS A 425 -44.31 -56.03 34.50
N ALA A 426 -43.29 -55.92 33.64
CA ALA A 426 -42.91 -56.97 32.71
C ALA A 426 -42.48 -58.26 33.43
N GLU A 427 -41.64 -58.15 34.45
CA GLU A 427 -41.17 -59.27 35.25
C GLU A 427 -42.30 -59.98 36.01
N ARG A 428 -43.29 -59.22 36.50
CA ARG A 428 -44.49 -59.79 37.12
C ARG A 428 -45.35 -60.56 36.12
N CYS A 429 -45.51 -60.03 34.91
CA CYS A 429 -46.20 -60.74 33.83
C CYS A 429 -45.45 -62.04 33.47
N ALA A 430 -44.13 -61.97 33.25
CA ALA A 430 -43.30 -63.13 32.95
C ALA A 430 -43.39 -64.24 34.00
N ASN A 431 -43.44 -63.85 35.28
CA ASN A 431 -43.45 -64.77 36.42
C ASN A 431 -44.87 -65.08 36.94
N TYR A 432 -45.92 -64.70 36.22
CA TYR A 432 -47.30 -64.92 36.65
C TYR A 432 -47.62 -66.42 36.70
N LYS A 433 -47.93 -66.95 37.90
CA LYS A 433 -48.18 -68.39 38.16
C LYS A 433 -49.67 -68.77 38.22
N GLY A 434 -50.57 -67.90 37.77
CA GLY A 434 -52.01 -68.21 37.75
C GLY A 434 -52.36 -69.25 36.68
N ALA A 435 -53.64 -69.64 36.63
CA ALA A 435 -54.14 -70.68 35.72
C ALA A 435 -54.00 -70.35 34.22
N LYS A 436 -53.72 -69.08 33.87
CA LYS A 436 -53.47 -68.63 32.50
C LYS A 436 -52.12 -67.92 32.41
N LYS A 437 -51.39 -68.10 31.32
CA LYS A 437 -50.13 -67.40 31.03
C LYS A 437 -50.38 -65.91 30.79
N CYS A 438 -49.55 -65.04 31.34
CA CYS A 438 -49.57 -63.61 30.99
C CYS A 438 -48.87 -63.40 29.64
N VAL A 439 -49.57 -62.80 28.69
CA VAL A 439 -49.11 -62.58 27.31
C VAL A 439 -48.97 -61.09 27.01
N ARG A 440 -49.58 -60.22 27.83
CA ARG A 440 -49.53 -58.77 27.65
C ARG A 440 -49.62 -58.05 28.98
N PHE A 441 -48.93 -56.92 29.09
CA PHE A 441 -49.05 -56.02 30.24
C PHE A 441 -49.12 -54.55 29.79
N MET A 442 -49.70 -53.71 30.66
CA MET A 442 -49.75 -52.26 30.51
C MET A 442 -49.31 -51.59 31.80
N TRP A 443 -48.65 -50.45 31.68
CA TRP A 443 -48.18 -49.65 32.81
C TRP A 443 -48.44 -48.17 32.58
N SER A 444 -48.96 -47.48 33.61
CA SER A 444 -49.30 -46.06 33.53
C SER A 444 -48.06 -45.21 33.33
N THR A 445 -48.02 -44.38 32.28
CA THR A 445 -46.90 -43.48 32.02
C THR A 445 -46.94 -42.23 32.90
N ASP A 446 -48.08 -41.91 33.51
CA ASP A 446 -48.29 -40.68 34.29
C ASP A 446 -47.57 -40.63 35.65
N GLY A 447 -46.81 -41.69 36.01
CA GLY A 447 -45.98 -41.78 37.20
C GLY A 447 -46.71 -41.78 38.57
N LYS A 448 -47.99 -41.39 38.60
CA LYS A 448 -48.81 -41.24 39.81
C LYS A 448 -49.62 -42.49 40.11
N ASP A 449 -50.15 -43.16 39.10
CA ASP A 449 -50.98 -44.35 39.30
C ASP A 449 -50.11 -45.60 39.53
N ARG A 450 -48.94 -45.68 38.86
CA ARG A 450 -47.99 -46.83 38.90
C ARG A 450 -48.66 -48.20 38.72
N SER A 451 -49.86 -48.21 38.15
CA SER A 451 -50.68 -49.40 38.01
C SER A 451 -50.17 -50.24 36.84
N CYS A 452 -49.98 -51.52 37.12
CA CYS A 452 -49.57 -52.58 36.22
C CYS A 452 -50.78 -53.48 35.97
N TYR A 453 -51.20 -53.59 34.72
CA TYR A 453 -52.35 -54.38 34.30
C TYR A 453 -51.85 -55.56 33.48
N MET A 454 -52.22 -56.78 33.87
CA MET A 454 -51.76 -58.01 33.20
C MET A 454 -52.91 -58.75 32.52
N ARG A 455 -52.64 -59.37 31.37
CA ARG A 455 -53.63 -60.08 30.56
C ARG A 455 -53.12 -61.39 30.00
N SER A 456 -54.04 -62.35 29.82
CA SER A 456 -53.71 -63.63 29.21
C SER A 456 -53.83 -63.68 27.69
N HIS A 457 -54.20 -62.56 27.07
CA HIS A 457 -54.51 -62.49 25.65
C HIS A 457 -54.12 -61.12 25.08
N GLY A 458 -53.85 -61.06 23.78
CA GLY A 458 -53.63 -59.82 23.03
C GLY A 458 -54.81 -59.52 22.11
N LYS A 459 -55.31 -58.28 22.12
CA LYS A 459 -56.25 -57.79 21.10
C LYS A 459 -55.50 -57.17 19.92
N GLU A 460 -56.21 -56.98 18.80
CA GLU A 460 -55.73 -56.18 17.67
C GLU A 460 -55.35 -54.78 18.13
N ARG A 461 -54.27 -54.26 17.53
CA ARG A 461 -53.62 -53.00 17.92
C ARG A 461 -54.35 -51.84 17.24
N ILE A 462 -54.84 -50.88 18.01
CA ILE A 462 -55.39 -49.62 17.47
C ILE A 462 -54.31 -48.54 17.63
N PRO A 463 -53.71 -48.05 16.52
CA PRO A 463 -52.73 -46.97 16.58
C PRO A 463 -53.39 -45.68 17.06
N THR A 464 -52.84 -45.05 18.08
CA THR A 464 -53.28 -43.71 18.53
C THR A 464 -52.11 -42.73 18.58
N GLN A 465 -52.42 -41.44 18.46
CA GLN A 465 -51.41 -40.36 18.51
C GLN A 465 -50.93 -40.06 19.93
N SER A 466 -51.66 -40.52 20.95
CA SER A 466 -51.32 -40.36 22.36
C SER A 466 -51.99 -41.45 23.19
N SER A 467 -51.21 -42.32 23.83
CA SER A 467 -51.68 -43.24 24.86
C SER A 467 -51.17 -42.83 26.23
N LYS A 468 -52.01 -42.96 27.26
CA LYS A 468 -51.63 -42.78 28.68
C LYS A 468 -50.87 -43.98 29.24
N TRP A 469 -50.57 -44.97 28.41
CA TRP A 469 -50.06 -46.27 28.80
C TRP A 469 -48.90 -46.68 27.89
N SER A 470 -47.87 -47.26 28.49
CA SER A 470 -46.88 -48.07 27.78
C SER A 470 -47.30 -49.54 27.92
N SER A 471 -47.06 -50.35 26.89
CA SER A 471 -47.45 -51.76 26.90
C SER A 471 -46.36 -52.69 26.37
N GLY A 472 -46.34 -53.92 26.88
CA GLY A 472 -45.48 -54.98 26.39
C GLY A 472 -46.28 -56.20 25.99
N GLN A 473 -45.93 -56.81 24.85
CA GLN A 473 -46.53 -58.05 24.35
C GLN A 473 -45.46 -59.13 24.27
N LEU A 474 -45.80 -60.31 24.79
CA LEU A 474 -44.94 -61.47 24.72
C LEU A 474 -44.66 -61.87 23.26
N LEU A 475 -43.40 -62.17 22.95
CA LEU A 475 -42.95 -62.65 21.64
C LEU A 475 -43.16 -64.14 21.41
#